data_AF-A0A9P3LG20-F1
#
_entry.id   AF-A0A9P3LG20-F1
#
_cell.length_a   1.000
_cell.length_b   1.000
_cell.length_c   1.000
_cell.angle_alpha   90.00
_cell.angle_beta   90.00
_cell.angle_gamma   90.00
#
_symmetry.space_group_name_H-M   'P 1'
#
loop_
_entity.id
_entity.type
_entity.pdbx_description
1 polymer ?
#
loop_
_entity_poly.entity_id
_entity_poly.type
_entity_poly.pdbx_seq_one_letter_code
_entity_poly.pdbx_strand_id
1 'polypeptide(L)'
;MQRTLKFLRARAAEEREYAVHFFVPADTQRTRRETLKKAAEERTKQAAAEKKRKEAAEHAARVGAEKKRRRAEQTRRDAEVEGMRRRMEEMRVQEAADRAARAKKQRAAPEPPQMTGEEQTRRRHAHAAAASERRRYAERNRGWAPWTDEQHVAWFIAMGAEFDSAKFDAARPLVVEAVPWPLLLPPDQHTLDTVEWDAVERFFAAAKGVLDGEVYQRMVVSAHRRFHPDRWKSRGLLNTVLDEDLKQRLEEAGNVVCQAITPIWRAVKSA
;
A
#
# COMPACT_ATOMS: atom_id res chain seq x y z
N MET A 1 2.98 -49.03 -47.49
CA MET A 1 3.66 -48.78 -48.78
C MET A 1 3.96 -50.09 -49.54
N GLN A 2 3.09 -51.11 -49.54
CA GLN A 2 3.38 -52.41 -50.21
C GLN A 2 2.16 -53.13 -50.82
N ARG A 3 0.98 -52.49 -50.94
CA ARG A 3 -0.24 -53.16 -51.47
C ARG A 3 -0.85 -52.52 -52.73
N THR A 4 -0.24 -51.47 -53.26
CA THR A 4 -0.72 -50.75 -54.46
C THR A 4 0.19 -50.89 -55.68
N LEU A 5 1.11 -51.87 -55.67
CA LEU A 5 2.11 -52.11 -56.72
C LEU A 5 1.91 -53.42 -57.52
N LYS A 6 0.81 -54.16 -57.28
CA LYS A 6 0.49 -55.41 -58.01
C LYS A 6 -0.66 -55.30 -59.01
N PHE A 7 -1.43 -54.20 -59.01
CA PHE A 7 -2.56 -54.01 -59.93
C PHE A 7 -2.20 -53.33 -61.26
N LEU A 8 -0.97 -52.81 -61.40
CA LEU A 8 -0.52 -52.09 -62.61
C LEU A 8 0.30 -52.95 -63.59
N ARG A 9 0.41 -54.27 -63.37
CA ARG A 9 1.10 -55.21 -64.29
C ARG A 9 0.18 -56.23 -64.97
N ALA A 10 -1.12 -56.24 -64.67
CA ALA A 10 -2.08 -57.19 -65.24
C ALA A 10 -2.97 -56.59 -66.34
N ARG A 11 -2.73 -55.34 -66.75
CA ARG A 11 -3.49 -54.64 -67.81
C ARG A 11 -2.58 -54.26 -68.98
N ALA A 12 -1.63 -55.14 -69.31
CA ALA A 12 -0.67 -55.01 -70.40
C ALA A 12 -0.69 -56.24 -71.35
N ALA A 13 -1.75 -57.06 -71.29
CA ALA A 13 -1.86 -58.31 -72.06
C ALA A 13 -3.21 -58.51 -72.77
N GLU A 14 -4.04 -57.45 -72.85
CA GLU A 14 -5.32 -57.47 -73.59
C GLU A 14 -5.32 -56.42 -74.73
N GLU A 15 -4.13 -56.13 -75.26
CA GLU A 15 -3.89 -55.28 -76.46
C GLU A 15 -3.53 -56.14 -77.68
N ARG A 16 -4.29 -57.22 -77.97
CA ARG A 16 -4.07 -58.05 -79.16
C ARG A 16 -5.33 -58.57 -79.80
N GLU A 17 -6.31 -57.70 -80.01
CA GLU A 17 -7.32 -57.97 -81.01
C GLU A 17 -7.90 -56.65 -81.53
N TYR A 18 -8.02 -56.55 -82.85
CA TYR A 18 -8.54 -55.40 -83.61
C TYR A 18 -7.56 -54.27 -83.94
N ALA A 19 -6.43 -54.60 -84.56
CA ALA A 19 -5.79 -53.73 -85.53
C ALA A 19 -6.54 -53.82 -86.88
N VAL A 20 -7.73 -53.21 -86.96
CA VAL A 20 -8.39 -52.95 -88.25
C VAL A 20 -7.81 -51.66 -88.79
N HIS A 21 -6.96 -51.79 -89.81
CA HIS A 21 -6.43 -50.69 -90.61
C HIS A 21 -7.59 -49.94 -91.28
N PHE A 22 -8.13 -48.92 -90.60
CA PHE A 22 -8.95 -47.89 -91.23
C PHE A 22 -8.02 -46.99 -92.04
N PHE A 23 -7.93 -47.26 -93.34
CA PHE A 23 -7.35 -46.36 -94.33
C PHE A 23 -8.24 -45.11 -94.41
N VAL A 24 -7.81 -44.05 -93.73
CA VAL A 24 -8.48 -42.74 -93.72
C VAL A 24 -8.03 -41.95 -94.95
N PRO A 25 -8.92 -41.62 -95.91
CA PRO A 25 -8.58 -40.86 -97.11
C PRO A 25 -8.01 -39.47 -96.77
N ALA A 26 -6.98 -39.02 -97.50
CA ALA A 26 -6.25 -37.77 -97.23
C ALA A 26 -7.15 -36.50 -97.12
N ASP A 27 -8.32 -36.49 -97.77
CA ASP A 27 -9.28 -35.37 -97.69
C ASP A 27 -10.02 -35.27 -96.34
N THR A 28 -10.15 -36.37 -95.60
CA THR A 28 -10.74 -36.34 -94.24
C THR A 28 -9.78 -35.81 -93.18
N GLN A 29 -8.47 -35.74 -93.45
CA GLN A 29 -7.51 -35.10 -92.54
C GLN A 29 -7.55 -33.57 -92.63
N ARG A 30 -7.93 -33.01 -93.79
CA ARG A 30 -8.01 -31.56 -94.00
C ARG A 30 -9.24 -30.96 -93.31
N THR A 31 -10.40 -31.58 -93.50
CA THR A 31 -11.64 -31.21 -92.78
C THR A 31 -11.51 -31.38 -91.27
N ARG A 32 -10.84 -32.45 -90.81
CA ARG A 32 -10.54 -32.66 -89.38
C ARG A 32 -9.58 -31.60 -88.82
N ARG A 33 -8.59 -31.14 -89.58
CA ARG A 33 -7.71 -30.03 -89.16
C ARG A 33 -8.44 -28.70 -89.08
N GLU A 34 -9.37 -28.43 -89.99
CA GLU A 34 -10.16 -27.20 -89.95
C GLU A 34 -11.20 -27.19 -88.82
N THR A 35 -11.85 -28.33 -88.55
CA THR A 35 -12.75 -28.46 -87.40
C THR A 35 -11.99 -28.40 -86.08
N LEU A 36 -10.80 -28.99 -85.99
CA LEU A 36 -9.93 -28.86 -84.81
C LEU A 36 -9.42 -27.44 -84.60
N LYS A 37 -9.09 -26.70 -85.67
CA LYS A 37 -8.71 -25.28 -85.58
C LYS A 37 -9.88 -24.42 -85.10
N LYS A 38 -11.08 -24.59 -85.67
CA LYS A 38 -12.29 -23.88 -85.23
C LYS A 38 -12.65 -24.22 -83.78
N ALA A 39 -12.57 -25.49 -83.39
CA ALA A 39 -12.80 -25.91 -82.00
C ALA A 39 -11.74 -25.36 -81.04
N ALA A 40 -10.48 -25.23 -81.47
CA ALA A 40 -9.42 -24.60 -80.68
C ALA A 40 -9.65 -23.10 -80.51
N GLU A 41 -10.05 -22.38 -81.57
CA GLU A 41 -10.41 -20.96 -81.49
C GLU A 41 -11.66 -20.70 -80.65
N GLU A 42 -12.64 -21.60 -80.70
CA GLU A 42 -13.84 -21.49 -79.86
C GLU A 42 -13.51 -21.74 -78.39
N ARG A 43 -12.63 -22.71 -78.10
CA ARG A 43 -12.10 -22.94 -76.74
C ARG A 43 -11.30 -21.75 -76.21
N THR A 44 -10.48 -21.09 -77.02
CA THR A 44 -9.73 -19.90 -76.57
C THR A 44 -10.67 -18.71 -76.33
N LYS A 45 -11.70 -18.53 -77.16
CA LYS A 45 -12.74 -17.51 -76.94
C LYS A 45 -13.56 -17.78 -75.68
N GLN A 46 -13.96 -19.02 -75.43
CA GLN A 46 -14.67 -19.43 -74.22
C GLN A 46 -13.80 -19.25 -72.97
N ALA A 47 -12.52 -19.66 -73.02
CA ALA A 47 -11.58 -19.46 -71.92
C ALA A 47 -11.33 -17.97 -71.62
N ALA A 48 -11.24 -17.12 -72.64
CA ALA A 48 -11.10 -15.68 -72.47
C ALA A 48 -12.37 -15.04 -71.86
N ALA A 49 -13.55 -15.49 -72.27
CA ALA A 49 -14.82 -15.01 -71.69
C ALA A 49 -15.00 -15.47 -70.23
N GLU A 50 -14.62 -16.71 -69.91
CA GLU A 50 -14.64 -17.22 -68.54
C GLU A 50 -13.64 -16.49 -67.65
N LYS A 51 -12.43 -16.20 -68.15
CA LYS A 51 -11.44 -15.40 -67.44
C LYS A 51 -11.97 -14.00 -67.13
N LYS A 52 -12.57 -13.31 -68.11
CA LYS A 52 -13.20 -12.00 -67.89
C LYS A 52 -14.34 -12.05 -66.88
N ARG A 53 -15.16 -13.11 -66.87
CA ARG A 53 -16.22 -13.31 -65.88
C ARG A 53 -15.65 -13.53 -64.48
N LYS A 54 -14.58 -14.33 -64.34
CA LYS A 54 -13.88 -14.54 -63.07
C LYS A 54 -13.27 -13.23 -62.54
N GLU A 55 -12.56 -12.48 -63.38
CA GLU A 55 -11.97 -11.19 -63.02
C GLU A 55 -13.05 -10.16 -62.58
N ALA A 56 -14.19 -10.11 -63.28
CA ALA A 56 -15.30 -9.24 -62.90
C ALA A 56 -15.95 -9.65 -61.57
N ALA A 57 -16.12 -10.96 -61.33
CA ALA A 57 -16.64 -11.48 -60.07
C ALA A 57 -15.70 -11.22 -58.89
N GLU A 58 -14.39 -11.41 -59.08
CA GLU A 58 -13.36 -11.09 -58.09
C GLU A 58 -13.30 -9.60 -57.77
N HIS A 59 -13.40 -8.74 -58.79
CA HIS A 59 -13.44 -7.29 -58.60
C HIS A 59 -14.69 -6.87 -57.80
N ALA A 60 -15.86 -7.41 -58.15
CA ALA A 60 -17.11 -7.15 -57.43
C ALA A 60 -17.05 -7.63 -55.97
N ALA A 61 -16.47 -8.82 -55.74
CA ALA A 61 -16.26 -9.36 -54.39
C ALA A 61 -15.32 -8.47 -53.56
N ARG A 62 -14.22 -7.98 -54.16
CA ARG A 62 -13.27 -7.08 -53.52
C ARG A 62 -13.90 -5.75 -53.12
N VAL A 63 -14.66 -5.12 -54.02
CA VAL A 63 -15.36 -3.86 -53.75
C VAL A 63 -16.44 -4.06 -52.68
N GLY A 64 -17.17 -5.18 -52.73
CA GLY A 64 -18.16 -5.53 -51.70
C GLY A 64 -17.52 -5.73 -50.31
N ALA A 65 -16.40 -6.43 -50.24
CA ALA A 65 -15.65 -6.65 -49.01
C ALA A 65 -15.10 -5.34 -48.44
N GLU A 66 -14.54 -4.45 -49.28
CA GLU A 66 -14.04 -3.14 -48.84
C GLU A 66 -15.17 -2.26 -48.30
N LYS A 67 -16.32 -2.21 -48.98
CA LYS A 67 -17.49 -1.44 -48.51
C LYS A 67 -18.01 -1.96 -47.17
N LYS A 68 -18.05 -3.28 -46.98
CA LYS A 68 -18.42 -3.91 -45.70
C LYS A 68 -17.41 -3.57 -44.59
N ARG A 69 -16.11 -3.59 -44.90
CA ARG A 69 -15.05 -3.21 -43.96
C ARG A 69 -15.16 -1.75 -43.54
N ARG A 70 -15.35 -0.83 -44.49
CA ARG A 70 -15.53 0.61 -44.20
C ARG A 70 -16.77 0.87 -43.34
N ARG A 71 -17.89 0.18 -43.58
CA ARG A 71 -19.10 0.29 -42.75
C ARG A 71 -18.85 -0.21 -41.33
N ALA A 72 -18.22 -1.38 -41.17
CA ALA A 72 -17.91 -1.94 -39.86
C ALA A 72 -16.95 -1.04 -39.06
N GLU A 73 -15.96 -0.46 -39.73
CA GLU A 73 -15.03 0.49 -39.11
C GLU A 73 -15.72 1.78 -38.67
N GLN A 74 -16.61 2.34 -39.51
CA GLN A 74 -17.40 3.52 -39.14
C GLN A 74 -18.28 3.24 -37.91
N THR A 75 -19.00 2.12 -37.90
CA THR A 75 -19.84 1.73 -36.75
C THR A 75 -19.01 1.56 -35.48
N ARG A 76 -17.79 1.02 -35.58
CA ARG A 76 -16.88 0.90 -34.43
C ARG A 76 -16.43 2.27 -33.92
N ARG A 77 -16.06 3.19 -34.81
CA ARG A 77 -15.67 4.56 -34.44
C ARG A 77 -16.81 5.31 -33.76
N ASP A 78 -18.02 5.20 -34.30
CA ASP A 78 -19.20 5.85 -33.72
C ASP A 78 -19.52 5.27 -32.33
N ALA A 79 -19.37 3.95 -32.14
CA ALA A 79 -19.54 3.31 -30.83
C ALA A 79 -18.46 3.70 -29.82
N GLU A 80 -17.20 3.89 -30.25
CA GLU A 80 -16.11 4.36 -29.39
C GLU A 80 -16.32 5.81 -28.93
N VAL A 81 -16.77 6.70 -29.83
CA VAL A 81 -17.10 8.09 -29.50
C VAL A 81 -18.26 8.17 -28.50
N GLU A 82 -19.34 7.41 -28.75
CA GLU A 82 -20.49 7.37 -27.83
C GLU A 82 -20.13 6.75 -26.48
N GLY A 83 -19.29 5.71 -26.47
CA GLY A 83 -18.75 5.11 -25.25
C GLY A 83 -17.91 6.10 -24.43
N MET A 84 -17.07 6.90 -25.08
CA MET A 84 -16.28 7.94 -24.42
C MET A 84 -17.17 9.05 -23.85
N ARG A 85 -18.21 9.45 -24.57
CA ARG A 85 -19.19 10.45 -24.11
C ARG A 85 -19.93 9.98 -22.85
N ARG A 86 -20.37 8.72 -22.81
CA ARG A 86 -21.03 8.14 -21.62
C ARG A 86 -20.11 8.12 -20.40
N ARG A 87 -18.85 7.70 -20.57
CA ARG A 87 -17.86 7.69 -19.47
C ARG A 87 -17.58 9.09 -18.93
N MET A 88 -17.50 10.09 -19.81
CA MET A 88 -17.33 11.49 -19.36
C MET A 88 -18.53 11.97 -18.55
N GLU A 89 -19.75 11.66 -18.98
CA GLU A 89 -20.95 12.05 -18.24
C GLU A 89 -21.04 11.35 -16.88
N GLU A 90 -20.74 10.05 -16.82
CA GLU A 90 -20.67 9.28 -15.56
C GLU A 90 -19.65 9.88 -14.59
N MET A 91 -18.46 10.26 -15.07
CA MET A 91 -17.46 10.93 -14.23
C MET A 91 -17.96 12.29 -13.70
N ARG A 92 -18.68 13.08 -14.51
CA ARG A 92 -19.22 14.37 -14.07
C ARG A 92 -20.31 14.20 -13.01
N VAL A 93 -21.19 13.22 -13.18
CA VAL A 93 -22.22 12.89 -12.19
C VAL A 93 -21.57 12.43 -10.88
N GLN A 94 -20.55 11.58 -10.94
CA GLN A 94 -19.83 11.11 -9.76
C GLN A 94 -19.10 12.25 -9.04
N GLU A 95 -18.39 13.12 -9.77
CA GLU A 95 -17.70 14.25 -9.16
C GLU A 95 -18.68 15.23 -8.49
N ALA A 96 -19.83 15.49 -9.11
CA ALA A 96 -20.87 16.33 -8.53
C ALA A 96 -21.47 15.70 -7.26
N ALA A 97 -21.71 14.38 -7.27
CA ALA A 97 -22.19 13.65 -6.10
C ALA A 97 -21.16 13.68 -4.96
N ASP A 98 -19.88 13.45 -5.26
CA ASP A 98 -18.80 13.50 -4.27
C ASP A 98 -18.62 14.90 -3.69
N ARG A 99 -18.71 15.94 -4.52
CA ARG A 99 -18.65 17.33 -4.07
C ARG A 99 -19.84 17.68 -3.18
N ALA A 100 -21.04 17.25 -3.53
CA ALA A 100 -22.23 17.42 -2.71
C ALA A 100 -22.12 16.65 -1.37
N ALA A 101 -21.59 15.43 -1.38
CA ALA A 101 -21.35 14.64 -0.18
C ALA A 101 -20.32 15.28 0.75
N ARG A 102 -19.21 15.83 0.21
CA ARG A 102 -18.21 16.58 0.98
C ARG A 102 -18.81 17.86 1.58
N ALA A 103 -19.59 18.61 0.80
CA ALA A 103 -20.26 19.81 1.29
C ALA A 103 -21.26 19.49 2.41
N LYS A 104 -22.02 18.40 2.29
CA LYS A 104 -22.93 17.93 3.34
C LYS A 104 -22.18 17.49 4.60
N LYS A 105 -21.06 16.76 4.46
CA LYS A 105 -20.18 16.40 5.59
C LYS A 105 -19.58 17.62 6.28
N GLN A 106 -19.19 18.66 5.53
CA GLN A 106 -18.67 19.90 6.12
C GLN A 106 -19.76 20.71 6.84
N ARG A 107 -20.99 20.74 6.32
CA ARG A 107 -22.13 21.41 6.99
C ARG A 107 -22.68 20.62 8.19
N ALA A 108 -22.53 19.30 8.18
CA ALA A 108 -22.92 18.42 9.28
C ALA A 108 -21.80 18.19 10.29
N ALA A 109 -20.58 18.66 10.01
CA ALA A 109 -19.54 18.70 11.02
C ALA A 109 -20.02 19.68 12.11
N PRO A 110 -20.10 19.26 13.37
CA PRO A 110 -20.38 20.18 14.46
C PRO A 110 -19.37 21.32 14.37
N GLU A 111 -19.84 22.58 14.41
CA GLU A 111 -18.93 23.71 14.58
C GLU A 111 -18.03 23.37 15.78
N PRO A 112 -16.69 23.51 15.65
CA PRO A 112 -15.81 23.30 16.79
C PRO A 112 -16.37 24.17 17.90
N PRO A 113 -16.68 23.61 19.08
CA PRO A 113 -17.35 24.34 20.14
C PRO A 113 -16.61 25.65 20.33
N GLN A 114 -17.31 26.78 20.12
CA GLN A 114 -16.73 28.09 20.31
C GLN A 114 -16.19 28.11 21.73
N MET A 115 -14.87 27.98 21.87
CA MET A 115 -14.24 27.94 23.17
C MET A 115 -14.58 29.26 23.83
N THR A 116 -15.29 29.21 24.96
CA THR A 116 -15.61 30.40 25.71
C THR A 116 -14.32 31.14 26.06
N GLY A 117 -14.40 32.47 26.25
CA GLY A 117 -13.23 33.25 26.66
C GLY A 117 -12.56 32.72 27.93
N GLU A 118 -13.35 32.13 28.83
CA GLU A 118 -12.87 31.45 30.03
C GLU A 118 -12.02 30.22 29.72
N GLU A 119 -12.48 29.35 28.82
CA GLU A 119 -11.73 28.15 28.42
C GLU A 119 -10.41 28.49 27.74
N GLN A 120 -10.42 29.51 26.89
CA GLN A 120 -9.21 29.99 26.25
C GLN A 120 -8.22 30.55 27.27
N THR A 121 -8.72 31.29 28.28
CA THR A 121 -7.91 31.82 29.37
C THR A 121 -7.31 30.69 30.21
N ARG A 122 -8.13 29.69 30.57
CA ARG A 122 -7.69 28.48 31.30
C ARG A 122 -6.59 27.73 30.55
N ARG A 123 -6.76 27.52 29.23
CA ARG A 123 -5.73 26.90 28.37
C ARG A 123 -4.44 27.70 28.35
N ARG A 124 -4.51 29.03 28.19
CA ARG A 124 -3.32 29.90 28.22
C ARG A 124 -2.58 29.81 29.55
N HIS A 125 -3.29 29.84 30.68
CA HIS A 125 -2.67 29.67 31.99
C HIS A 125 -2.02 28.29 32.16
N ALA A 126 -2.69 27.21 31.75
CA ALA A 126 -2.14 25.86 31.81
C ALA A 126 -0.88 25.71 30.95
N HIS A 127 -0.89 26.24 29.72
CA HIS A 127 0.30 26.23 28.86
C HIS A 127 1.46 27.06 29.44
N ALA A 128 1.17 28.23 30.03
CA ALA A 128 2.18 29.04 30.68
C ALA A 128 2.78 28.33 31.92
N ALA A 129 1.95 27.67 32.73
CA ALA A 129 2.39 26.88 33.87
C ALA A 129 3.27 25.70 33.45
N ALA A 130 2.85 24.95 32.42
CA ALA A 130 3.66 23.85 31.87
C ALA A 130 5.00 24.35 31.30
N ALA A 131 5.01 25.47 30.59
CA ALA A 131 6.24 26.06 30.07
C ALA A 131 7.19 26.51 31.19
N SER A 132 6.65 27.07 32.28
CA SER A 132 7.42 27.45 33.46
C SER A 132 8.06 26.23 34.14
N GLU A 133 7.30 25.16 34.33
CA GLU A 133 7.84 23.92 34.93
C GLU A 133 8.91 23.29 34.05
N ARG A 134 8.72 23.23 32.72
CA ARG A 134 9.75 22.73 31.80
C ARG A 134 11.08 23.51 31.94
N ARG A 135 11.00 24.84 32.05
CA ARG A 135 12.20 25.68 32.28
C ARG A 135 12.87 25.36 33.61
N ARG A 136 12.09 25.23 34.69
CA ARG A 136 12.60 24.86 36.01
C ARG A 136 13.34 23.51 35.98
N TYR A 137 12.77 22.51 35.31
CA TYR A 137 13.42 21.20 35.18
C TYR A 137 14.68 21.24 34.31
N ALA A 138 14.67 22.02 33.21
CA ALA A 138 15.86 22.24 32.39
C ALA A 138 17.00 22.91 33.19
N GLU A 139 16.68 23.94 33.99
CA GLU A 139 17.65 24.61 34.85
C GLU A 139 18.20 23.70 35.93
N ARG A 140 17.33 22.92 36.60
CA ARG A 140 17.73 21.92 37.60
C ARG A 140 18.70 20.89 37.02
N ASN A 141 18.52 20.48 35.77
CA ASN A 141 19.32 19.44 35.15
C ASN A 141 20.67 19.92 34.57
N ARG A 142 20.92 21.24 34.47
CA ARG A 142 22.18 21.78 33.87
C ARG A 142 23.46 21.31 34.58
N GLY A 143 23.41 21.04 35.87
CA GLY A 143 24.59 20.71 36.69
C GLY A 143 25.03 19.24 36.64
N TRP A 144 24.31 18.37 35.93
CA TRP A 144 24.53 16.92 36.01
C TRP A 144 25.51 16.38 34.96
N ALA A 145 26.00 17.17 34.01
CA ALA A 145 26.97 16.70 33.02
C ALA A 145 28.39 16.57 33.62
N PRO A 146 29.23 15.61 33.13
CA PRO A 146 28.99 14.67 32.03
C PRO A 146 28.10 13.48 32.41
N TRP A 147 27.38 12.94 31.41
CA TRP A 147 26.40 11.86 31.60
C TRP A 147 27.04 10.47 31.44
N THR A 148 27.59 9.92 32.53
CA THR A 148 28.02 8.50 32.63
C THR A 148 26.90 7.62 33.19
N ASP A 149 27.05 6.29 33.17
CA ASP A 149 26.08 5.37 33.77
C ASP A 149 25.87 5.68 35.27
N GLU A 150 26.96 5.94 36.00
CA GLU A 150 26.90 6.33 37.42
C GLU A 150 26.09 7.61 37.61
N GLN A 151 26.28 8.57 36.71
CA GLN A 151 25.60 9.86 36.78
C GLN A 151 24.11 9.75 36.47
N HIS A 152 23.71 8.94 35.48
CA HIS A 152 22.29 8.67 35.21
C HIS A 152 21.62 7.99 36.41
N VAL A 153 22.30 7.03 37.03
CA VAL A 153 21.79 6.32 38.21
C VAL A 153 21.65 7.26 39.41
N ALA A 154 22.67 8.08 39.67
CA ALA A 154 22.63 9.09 40.73
C ALA A 154 21.49 10.11 40.50
N TRP A 155 21.34 10.58 39.26
CA TRP A 155 20.26 11.49 38.86
C TRP A 155 18.89 10.84 39.09
N PHE A 156 18.68 9.62 38.63
CA PHE A 156 17.41 8.91 38.79
C PHE A 156 17.02 8.73 40.26
N ILE A 157 17.99 8.41 41.14
CA ILE A 157 17.74 8.28 42.58
C ILE A 157 17.34 9.65 43.18
N ALA A 158 18.12 10.69 42.91
CA ALA A 158 17.88 12.03 43.46
C ALA A 158 16.55 12.62 42.96
N MET A 159 16.31 12.59 41.66
CA MET A 159 15.08 13.10 41.05
C MET A 159 13.87 12.22 41.38
N GLY A 160 14.10 10.92 41.59
CA GLY A 160 13.13 9.98 42.13
C GLY A 160 12.55 10.41 43.47
N ALA A 161 13.42 10.75 44.42
CA ALA A 161 13.02 11.23 45.74
C ALA A 161 12.27 12.56 45.66
N GLU A 162 12.75 13.50 44.84
CA GLU A 162 12.06 14.78 44.60
C GLU A 162 10.65 14.54 44.03
N PHE A 163 10.54 13.74 42.97
CA PHE A 163 9.27 13.39 42.32
C PHE A 163 8.27 12.72 43.28
N ASP A 164 8.75 11.84 44.15
CA ASP A 164 7.89 11.15 45.14
C ASP A 164 7.31 12.13 46.18
N SER A 165 8.03 13.21 46.48
CA SER A 165 7.62 14.25 47.44
C SER A 165 6.87 15.43 46.80
N ALA A 166 6.99 15.60 45.49
CA ALA A 166 6.41 16.73 44.75
C ALA A 166 4.87 16.77 44.84
N LYS A 167 4.34 17.99 44.92
CA LYS A 167 2.90 18.27 44.79
C LYS A 167 2.64 18.84 43.40
N PHE A 168 1.92 18.08 42.58
CA PHE A 168 1.47 18.51 41.27
C PHE A 168 0.08 19.14 41.39
N ASP A 169 -0.09 20.31 40.81
CA ASP A 169 -1.31 21.10 40.86
C ASP A 169 -1.44 21.92 39.56
N ALA A 170 -2.47 22.77 39.43
CA ALA A 170 -2.67 23.57 38.23
C ALA A 170 -1.55 24.60 37.96
N ALA A 171 -0.83 25.02 39.01
CA ALA A 171 0.30 25.94 38.88
C ALA A 171 1.62 25.21 38.57
N ARG A 172 1.73 23.95 38.99
CA ARG A 172 2.86 23.05 38.71
C ARG A 172 2.35 21.74 38.11
N PRO A 173 1.92 21.77 36.85
CA PRO A 173 1.41 20.57 36.20
C PRO A 173 2.52 19.56 35.98
N LEU A 174 2.16 18.28 35.89
CA LEU A 174 3.07 17.24 35.48
C LEU A 174 3.53 17.50 34.04
N VAL A 175 4.85 17.54 33.83
CA VAL A 175 5.48 17.60 32.50
C VAL A 175 6.39 16.39 32.31
N VAL A 176 6.74 16.05 31.07
CA VAL A 176 7.53 14.85 30.75
C VAL A 176 8.86 14.86 31.50
N GLU A 177 9.48 16.03 31.58
CA GLU A 177 10.78 16.29 32.21
C GLU A 177 10.75 16.21 33.75
N ALA A 178 9.55 16.24 34.34
CA ALA A 178 9.36 16.08 35.78
C ALA A 178 9.50 14.62 36.22
N VAL A 179 9.17 13.68 35.32
CA VAL A 179 9.21 12.25 35.61
C VAL A 179 10.65 11.75 35.49
N PRO A 180 11.20 11.10 36.53
CA PRO A 180 12.56 10.57 36.48
C PRO A 180 12.57 9.25 35.70
N TRP A 181 12.56 9.32 34.38
CA TRP A 181 12.56 8.13 33.53
C TRP A 181 13.87 7.33 33.71
N PRO A 182 13.80 5.99 33.91
CA PRO A 182 14.99 5.14 34.07
C PRO A 182 15.64 4.88 32.70
N LEU A 183 16.32 5.90 32.16
CA LEU A 183 16.97 5.86 30.85
C LEU A 183 18.44 6.25 30.98
N LEU A 184 19.31 5.62 30.17
CA LEU A 184 20.71 6.03 29.98
C LEU A 184 20.81 7.12 28.90
N LEU A 185 19.95 8.12 29.02
CA LEU A 185 19.93 9.30 28.16
C LEU A 185 19.91 10.56 29.03
N PRO A 186 20.55 11.65 28.58
CA PRO A 186 20.42 12.95 29.20
C PRO A 186 18.94 13.37 29.34
N PRO A 187 18.51 13.99 30.45
CA PRO A 187 17.11 14.36 30.68
C PRO A 187 16.50 15.31 29.65
N ASP A 188 17.32 16.14 28.99
CA ASP A 188 16.91 17.01 27.88
C ASP A 188 16.58 16.25 26.60
N GLN A 189 16.97 14.97 26.52
CA GLN A 189 16.65 14.06 25.42
C GLN A 189 15.51 13.09 25.75
N HIS A 190 14.95 13.15 26.96
CA HIS A 190 13.83 12.29 27.35
C HIS A 190 12.59 12.69 26.57
N THR A 191 12.12 11.78 25.73
CA THR A 191 10.81 11.87 25.08
C THR A 191 10.00 10.63 25.45
N LEU A 192 8.67 10.71 25.37
CA LEU A 192 7.81 9.55 25.65
C LEU A 192 8.08 8.39 24.68
N ASP A 193 8.58 8.68 23.48
CA ASP A 193 8.94 7.67 22.48
C ASP A 193 10.27 6.97 22.81
N THR A 194 11.14 7.59 23.61
CA THR A 194 12.38 6.94 24.10
C THR A 194 12.15 6.01 25.30
N VAL A 195 10.94 6.02 25.89
CA VAL A 195 10.57 5.17 27.03
C VAL A 195 10.14 3.79 26.52
N GLU A 196 11.13 3.02 26.08
CA GLU A 196 10.96 1.65 25.59
C GLU A 196 11.38 0.62 26.63
N TRP A 197 10.80 -0.59 26.55
CA TRP A 197 11.11 -1.69 27.46
C TRP A 197 12.62 -1.95 27.59
N ASP A 198 13.31 -2.12 26.46
CA ASP A 198 14.74 -2.43 26.42
C ASP A 198 15.61 -1.28 26.96
N ALA A 199 15.15 -0.03 26.86
CA ALA A 199 15.86 1.10 27.43
C ALA A 199 15.79 1.09 28.97
N VAL A 200 14.63 0.72 29.53
CA VAL A 200 14.44 0.54 30.98
C VAL A 200 15.31 -0.61 31.50
N GLU A 201 15.30 -1.76 30.83
CA GLU A 201 16.12 -2.91 31.25
C GLU A 201 17.63 -2.58 31.23
N ARG A 202 18.10 -1.89 30.19
CA ARG A 202 19.50 -1.44 30.10
C ARG A 202 19.89 -0.52 31.24
N PHE A 203 19.02 0.42 31.62
CA PHE A 203 19.26 1.28 32.78
C PHE A 203 19.40 0.47 34.07
N PHE A 204 18.50 -0.49 34.33
CA PHE A 204 18.58 -1.32 35.54
C PHE A 204 19.76 -2.30 35.53
N ALA A 205 20.24 -2.73 34.36
CA ALA A 205 21.46 -3.50 34.23
C ALA A 205 22.70 -2.67 34.59
N ALA A 206 22.80 -1.43 34.08
CA ALA A 206 23.87 -0.50 34.45
C ALA A 206 23.83 -0.16 35.94
N ALA A 207 22.64 0.13 36.49
CA ALA A 207 22.46 0.39 37.92
C ALA A 207 22.92 -0.76 38.81
N LYS A 208 22.77 -2.01 38.37
CA LYS A 208 23.26 -3.19 39.10
C LYS A 208 24.78 -3.30 39.10
N GLY A 209 25.46 -2.80 38.07
CA GLY A 209 26.92 -2.74 38.01
C GLY A 209 27.53 -1.60 38.82
N VAL A 210 26.80 -0.50 38.99
CA VAL A 210 27.26 0.70 39.69
C VAL A 210 26.98 0.65 41.20
N LEU A 211 25.82 0.13 41.61
CA LEU A 211 25.36 0.20 43.00
C LEU A 211 25.71 -1.06 43.78
N ASP A 212 25.91 -0.89 45.09
CA ASP A 212 25.91 -2.00 46.03
C ASP A 212 24.57 -2.77 46.00
N GLY A 213 24.61 -4.07 46.29
CA GLY A 213 23.46 -4.97 46.21
C GLY A 213 22.25 -4.50 47.01
N GLU A 214 22.46 -4.00 48.24
CA GLU A 214 21.35 -3.50 49.06
C GLU A 214 20.80 -2.16 48.53
N VAL A 215 21.69 -1.28 48.07
CA VAL A 215 21.32 0.01 47.51
C VAL A 215 20.51 -0.18 46.23
N TYR A 216 20.95 -1.09 45.37
CA TYR A 216 20.25 -1.50 44.16
C TYR A 216 18.86 -2.04 44.51
N GLN A 217 18.76 -2.94 45.49
CA GLN A 217 17.47 -3.49 45.91
C GLN A 217 16.49 -2.41 46.38
N ARG A 218 16.93 -1.48 47.24
CA ARG A 218 16.10 -0.35 47.70
C ARG A 218 15.66 0.55 46.54
N MET A 219 16.55 0.79 45.58
CA MET A 219 16.28 1.61 44.40
C MET A 219 15.24 0.95 43.47
N VAL A 220 15.35 -0.37 43.20
CA VAL A 220 14.36 -1.13 42.41
C VAL A 220 12.98 -1.13 43.07
N VAL A 221 12.90 -1.39 44.37
CA VAL A 221 11.62 -1.36 45.12
C VAL A 221 10.98 0.02 45.05
N SER A 222 11.78 1.08 45.22
CA SER A 222 11.31 2.46 45.13
C SER A 222 10.82 2.81 43.72
N ALA A 223 11.56 2.40 42.68
CA ALA A 223 11.19 2.62 41.29
C ALA A 223 9.90 1.88 40.92
N HIS A 224 9.78 0.60 41.27
CA HIS A 224 8.56 -0.20 41.04
C HIS A 224 7.33 0.47 41.68
N ARG A 225 7.45 0.91 42.94
CA ARG A 225 6.39 1.64 43.62
C ARG A 225 6.09 2.98 42.93
N ARG A 226 7.11 3.71 42.48
CA ARG A 226 6.98 5.04 41.83
C ARG A 226 6.21 4.99 40.53
N PHE A 227 6.45 3.98 39.70
CA PHE A 227 5.79 3.81 38.40
C PHE A 227 4.52 2.97 38.46
N HIS A 228 4.10 2.50 39.65
CA HIS A 228 2.87 1.73 39.78
C HIS A 228 1.64 2.55 39.34
N PRO A 229 0.77 2.02 38.46
CA PRO A 229 -0.39 2.75 37.95
C PRO A 229 -1.30 3.27 39.07
N ASP A 230 -1.56 2.43 40.09
CA ASP A 230 -2.39 2.84 41.22
C ASP A 230 -1.80 4.00 42.01
N ARG A 231 -0.46 4.11 42.09
CA ARG A 231 0.19 5.24 42.78
C ARG A 231 0.05 6.53 41.99
N TRP A 232 0.14 6.46 40.66
CA TRP A 232 -0.09 7.63 39.80
C TRP A 232 -1.53 8.11 39.89
N LYS A 233 -2.48 7.16 39.86
CA LYS A 233 -3.92 7.43 40.04
C LYS A 233 -4.21 8.02 41.41
N SER A 234 -3.71 7.43 42.49
CA SER A 234 -3.97 7.90 43.86
C SER A 234 -3.36 9.28 44.14
N ARG A 235 -2.26 9.63 43.46
CA ARG A 235 -1.65 10.97 43.54
C ARG A 235 -2.29 11.98 42.59
N GLY A 236 -3.19 11.56 41.71
CA GLY A 236 -3.82 12.44 40.73
C GLY A 236 -2.84 13.10 39.76
N LEU A 237 -1.68 12.48 39.49
CA LEU A 237 -0.60 13.11 38.72
C LEU A 237 -1.07 13.56 37.34
N LEU A 238 -1.79 12.67 36.65
CA LEU A 238 -2.31 12.88 35.30
C LEU A 238 -3.49 13.87 35.25
N ASN A 239 -4.12 14.20 36.38
CA ASN A 239 -5.23 15.17 36.43
C ASN A 239 -4.74 16.62 36.24
N THR A 240 -3.44 16.84 36.36
CA THR A 240 -2.82 18.16 36.15
C THR A 240 -2.44 18.42 34.69
N VAL A 241 -2.53 17.40 33.83
CA VAL A 241 -2.21 17.48 32.40
C VAL A 241 -3.49 17.78 31.64
N LEU A 242 -3.58 18.98 31.04
CA LEU A 242 -4.77 19.44 30.31
C LEU A 242 -4.89 18.81 28.91
N ASP A 243 -3.76 18.45 28.31
CA ASP A 243 -3.69 17.80 27.00
C ASP A 243 -3.95 16.30 27.18
N GLU A 244 -5.13 15.84 26.73
CA GLU A 244 -5.56 14.44 26.87
C GLU A 244 -4.66 13.48 26.07
N ASP A 245 -4.11 13.90 24.93
CA ASP A 245 -3.19 13.06 24.15
C ASP A 245 -1.86 12.89 24.89
N LEU A 246 -1.32 14.00 25.44
CA LEU A 246 -0.11 13.94 26.27
C LEU A 246 -0.33 13.09 27.53
N LYS A 247 -1.49 13.24 28.17
CA LYS A 247 -1.88 12.49 29.36
C LYS A 247 -1.94 10.99 29.08
N GLN A 248 -2.57 10.58 27.98
CA GLN A 248 -2.63 9.19 27.54
C GLN A 248 -1.22 8.63 27.29
N ARG A 249 -0.37 9.37 26.56
CA ARG A 249 1.02 8.95 26.30
C ARG A 249 1.87 8.86 27.57
N LEU A 250 1.66 9.74 28.55
CA LEU A 250 2.31 9.67 29.86
C LEU A 250 1.90 8.41 30.62
N GLU A 251 0.61 8.07 30.63
CA GLU A 251 0.10 6.84 31.26
C GLU A 251 0.70 5.60 30.61
N GLU A 252 0.73 5.55 29.27
CA GLU A 252 1.33 4.45 28.50
C GLU A 252 2.82 4.28 28.81
N ALA A 253 3.60 5.36 28.77
CA ALA A 253 5.02 5.33 29.11
C ALA A 253 5.26 4.87 30.56
N GLY A 254 4.44 5.35 31.50
CA GLY A 254 4.47 4.89 32.89
C GLY A 254 4.18 3.39 33.03
N ASN A 255 3.21 2.88 32.27
CA ASN A 255 2.87 1.46 32.22
C ASN A 255 4.02 0.61 31.66
N VAL A 256 4.66 1.05 30.56
CA VAL A 256 5.83 0.36 29.99
C VAL A 256 6.93 0.21 31.04
N VAL A 257 7.27 1.30 31.74
CA VAL A 257 8.28 1.28 32.82
C VAL A 257 7.86 0.33 33.95
N CYS A 258 6.61 0.41 34.42
CA CYS A 258 6.13 -0.46 35.50
C CYS A 258 6.23 -1.95 35.12
N GLN A 259 5.83 -2.29 33.90
CA GLN A 259 5.86 -3.66 33.39
C GLN A 259 7.30 -4.16 33.23
N ALA A 260 8.20 -3.35 32.68
CA ALA A 260 9.63 -3.69 32.55
C ALA A 260 10.32 -3.88 33.91
N ILE A 261 9.97 -3.09 34.92
CA ILE A 261 10.55 -3.21 36.27
C ILE A 261 10.00 -4.42 37.03
N THR A 262 8.75 -4.84 36.78
CA THR A 262 8.10 -5.93 37.53
C THR A 262 8.92 -7.22 37.62
N PRO A 263 9.45 -7.80 36.53
CA PRO A 263 10.29 -9.01 36.63
C PRO A 263 11.58 -8.78 37.42
N ILE A 264 12.22 -7.61 37.25
CA ILE A 264 13.44 -7.22 37.99
C ILE A 264 13.14 -7.13 39.50
N TRP A 265 12.04 -6.48 39.86
CA TRP A 265 11.58 -6.35 41.24
C TRP A 265 11.26 -7.71 41.88
N ARG A 266 10.60 -8.62 41.16
CA ARG A 266 10.31 -9.98 41.64
C ARG A 266 11.60 -10.77 41.92
N ALA A 267 12.59 -10.67 41.03
CA ALA A 267 13.88 -11.33 41.20
C ALA A 267 14.60 -10.82 42.46
N VAL A 268 14.63 -9.51 42.65
CA VAL A 268 15.28 -8.87 43.81
C VAL A 268 14.54 -9.13 45.12
N LYS A 269 13.22 -9.32 45.11
CA LYS A 269 12.44 -9.65 46.31
C LYS A 269 12.58 -11.12 46.73
N SER A 270 12.98 -11.98 45.80
CA SER A 270 13.13 -13.43 46.00
C SER A 270 14.58 -13.84 46.32
N ALA A 271 15.53 -12.91 46.16
CA ALA A 271 16.94 -13.05 46.53
C ALA A 271 17.15 -12.63 47.98
#